data_AF-A0A929YGN1-F1
#
_entry.id   AF-A0A929YGN1-F1
#
_cell.length_a   1.000
_cell.length_b   1.000
_cell.length_c   1.000
_cell.angle_alpha   90.00
_cell.angle_beta   90.00
_cell.angle_gamma   90.00
#
_symmetry.space_group_name_H-M   'P 1'
#
loop_
_entity.id
_entity.type
_entity.pdbx_description
1 polymer ?
#
loop_
_entity_poly.entity_id
_entity_poly.type
_entity_poly.pdbx_seq_one_letter_code
_entity_poly.pdbx_strand_id
1 'polypeptide(L)'
;MLTVVAMSFSAVNSFAAEAGVLGLKPSANQSVTQNQSGNTGATNTDVQSSQYDTVKYQYPAQQLSAENRQFDKYDWHLFQRFDNHELMYNEWAEAMNFHADEYSANVFHDNPDGTKSRFFDFRESSLKYFEIEWLGSSGKKIFIADNDLHFKRNDTVNTYIPISLAINVYTKPENCWPFSGHITIPGSHDHNWNINPIGFYQETFWHNVQNGTLTPEESALYDAQYGKTVDPVKLYYPSRPIYVSGWCLTDMAQNIKLINSCFKDEDPENCSAYVYEVHRMFQSMSSMKKLN
;
A
#
# COMPACT_ATOMS: atom_id res chain seq x y z
N MET A 1 -10.42 -21.38 59.71
CA MET A 1 -11.36 -20.97 58.65
C MET A 1 -11.43 -19.46 58.69
N LEU A 2 -10.72 -18.78 57.78
CA LEU A 2 -10.58 -17.32 57.77
C LEU A 2 -11.29 -16.78 56.53
N THR A 3 -12.27 -15.92 56.76
CA THR A 3 -13.15 -15.34 55.73
C THR A 3 -12.42 -14.23 54.98
N VAL A 4 -12.32 -14.35 53.66
CA VAL A 4 -11.78 -13.30 52.77
C VAL A 4 -12.93 -12.35 52.41
N VAL A 5 -12.84 -11.11 52.87
CA VAL A 5 -13.66 -9.99 52.39
C VAL A 5 -12.91 -9.34 51.23
N ALA A 6 -13.46 -9.47 50.02
CA ALA A 6 -13.00 -8.76 48.84
C ALA A 6 -13.40 -7.29 48.97
N MET A 7 -12.43 -6.41 49.22
CA MET A 7 -12.60 -4.96 49.10
C MET A 7 -12.29 -4.55 47.67
N SER A 8 -13.31 -4.04 46.99
CA SER A 8 -13.27 -3.47 45.65
C SER A 8 -12.44 -2.19 45.61
N PHE A 9 -11.32 -2.21 44.89
CA PHE A 9 -10.66 -0.99 44.42
C PHE A 9 -11.15 -0.69 43.00
N SER A 10 -11.95 0.36 42.88
CA SER A 10 -12.28 1.00 41.62
C SER A 10 -11.01 1.61 41.02
N ALA A 11 -10.40 0.92 40.06
CA ALA A 11 -9.30 1.48 39.28
C ALA A 11 -9.86 2.49 38.28
N VAL A 12 -9.52 3.75 38.54
CA VAL A 12 -9.75 4.90 37.68
C VAL A 12 -8.95 4.68 36.40
N ASN A 13 -9.64 4.54 35.26
CA ASN A 13 -9.02 4.57 33.95
C ASN A 13 -8.64 6.02 33.62
N SER A 14 -7.35 6.30 33.69
CA SER A 14 -6.77 7.52 33.11
C SER A 14 -5.35 7.20 32.69
N PHE A 15 -5.10 7.05 31.38
CA PHE A 15 -3.93 7.63 30.71
C PHE A 15 -4.22 7.76 29.22
N ALA A 16 -4.20 9.01 28.77
CA ALA A 16 -4.11 9.43 27.39
C ALA A 16 -2.66 9.22 26.90
N ALA A 17 -2.52 8.82 25.64
CA ALA A 17 -1.35 9.12 24.82
C ALA A 17 -1.81 9.19 23.36
N GLU A 18 -1.70 10.40 22.83
CA GLU A 18 -2.12 10.87 21.53
C GLU A 18 -0.86 10.92 20.65
N ALA A 19 -0.69 9.95 19.75
CA ALA A 19 0.21 10.02 18.60
C ALA A 19 -0.15 8.87 17.63
N GLY A 20 -0.67 9.22 16.45
CA GLY A 20 -1.28 8.30 15.49
C GLY A 20 -2.63 8.81 14.97
N VAL A 21 -2.75 10.13 14.74
CA VAL A 21 -3.97 10.74 14.22
C VAL A 21 -3.91 10.73 12.69
N LEU A 22 -4.30 9.60 12.13
CA LEU A 22 -5.43 9.55 11.20
C LEU A 22 -6.27 8.34 11.59
N GLY A 23 -7.11 8.52 12.61
CA GLY A 23 -8.51 8.06 12.61
C GLY A 23 -8.87 6.61 12.32
N LEU A 24 -7.93 5.67 12.23
CA LEU A 24 -8.19 4.24 12.21
C LEU A 24 -7.36 3.64 13.34
N LYS A 25 -8.05 3.27 14.42
CA LYS A 25 -7.51 2.36 15.43
C LYS A 25 -6.74 1.25 14.70
N PRO A 26 -5.50 0.93 15.08
CA PRO A 26 -5.00 -0.41 14.84
C PRO A 26 -6.02 -1.34 15.48
N SER A 27 -6.74 -2.11 14.67
CA SER A 27 -7.63 -3.14 15.19
C SER A 27 -6.76 -4.12 15.97
N ALA A 28 -6.75 -3.97 17.28
CA ALA A 28 -6.31 -4.99 18.22
C ALA A 28 -7.28 -6.17 18.05
N ASN A 29 -6.96 -7.05 17.10
CA ASN A 29 -7.38 -8.44 16.96
C ASN A 29 -6.67 -9.07 15.74
N GLN A 30 -5.34 -9.00 15.68
CA GLN A 30 -4.55 -10.00 14.95
C GLN A 30 -4.39 -11.24 15.85
N SER A 31 -5.46 -12.01 15.98
CA SER A 31 -5.35 -13.41 16.36
C SER A 31 -5.61 -14.23 15.11
N VAL A 32 -4.56 -14.92 14.66
CA VAL A 32 -4.61 -15.99 13.67
C VAL A 32 -5.83 -16.87 13.94
N THR A 33 -6.85 -16.75 13.10
CA THR A 33 -7.86 -17.79 12.94
C THR A 33 -8.10 -17.94 11.44
N GLN A 34 -7.34 -18.87 10.87
CA GLN A 34 -7.73 -19.60 9.68
C GLN A 34 -9.11 -20.22 9.98
N ASN A 35 -10.17 -19.53 9.61
CA ASN A 35 -11.48 -20.12 9.41
C ASN A 35 -12.23 -19.35 8.33
N GLN A 36 -12.64 -20.13 7.34
CA GLN A 36 -13.61 -19.81 6.31
C GLN A 36 -14.80 -19.04 6.88
N SER A 37 -15.33 -18.11 6.09
CA SER A 37 -16.68 -17.55 6.25
C SER A 37 -16.97 -16.92 7.63
N GLY A 38 -16.70 -15.62 7.79
CA GLY A 38 -17.29 -14.86 8.90
C GLY A 38 -16.62 -13.55 9.28
N ASN A 39 -17.08 -12.47 8.63
CA ASN A 39 -17.34 -11.15 9.23
C ASN A 39 -16.25 -10.43 10.06
N THR A 40 -15.56 -9.48 9.43
CA THR A 40 -15.04 -8.26 10.09
C THR A 40 -15.18 -7.02 9.19
N GLY A 41 -16.29 -6.28 9.37
CA GLY A 41 -16.29 -4.83 9.58
C GLY A 41 -15.89 -3.85 8.46
N ALA A 42 -16.68 -3.77 7.37
CA ALA A 42 -17.20 -2.54 6.74
C ALA A 42 -17.91 -2.88 5.40
N THR A 43 -19.25 -2.88 5.43
CA THR A 43 -20.17 -2.71 4.28
C THR A 43 -19.90 -3.46 2.95
N ASN A 44 -19.58 -4.75 3.01
CA ASN A 44 -19.71 -5.68 1.87
C ASN A 44 -20.95 -6.57 2.09
N THR A 45 -22.12 -5.97 2.26
CA THR A 45 -23.38 -6.68 2.63
C THR A 45 -23.82 -7.70 1.58
N ASP A 46 -23.48 -7.50 0.31
CA ASP A 46 -23.80 -8.46 -0.75
C ASP A 46 -22.82 -9.64 -0.80
N VAL A 47 -21.59 -9.51 -0.27
CA VAL A 47 -20.57 -10.59 -0.31
C VAL A 47 -20.94 -11.75 0.62
N GLN A 48 -21.79 -11.50 1.62
CA GLN A 48 -22.16 -12.48 2.65
C GLN A 48 -23.15 -13.57 2.16
N SER A 49 -23.76 -13.42 0.97
CA SER A 49 -24.81 -14.34 0.49
C SER A 49 -24.49 -15.06 -0.83
N SER A 50 -23.35 -14.76 -1.46
CA SER A 50 -23.07 -15.23 -2.81
C SER A 50 -21.96 -16.28 -2.83
N GLN A 51 -22.34 -17.50 -3.17
CA GLN A 51 -21.39 -18.51 -3.55
C GLN A 51 -20.69 -18.05 -4.85
N TYR A 52 -19.37 -17.95 -4.83
CA TYR A 52 -18.60 -17.62 -6.02
C TYR A 52 -18.59 -18.80 -7.01
N ASP A 53 -18.79 -18.51 -8.30
CA ASP A 53 -18.66 -19.49 -9.38
C ASP A 53 -17.18 -19.56 -9.81
N THR A 54 -16.42 -20.43 -9.13
CA THR A 54 -14.99 -20.61 -9.35
C THR A 54 -14.67 -21.39 -10.63
N VAL A 55 -15.68 -21.91 -11.35
CA VAL A 55 -15.49 -22.54 -12.67
C VAL A 55 -15.53 -21.47 -13.76
N LYS A 56 -16.37 -20.45 -13.58
CA LYS A 56 -16.56 -19.36 -14.55
C LYS A 56 -15.63 -18.17 -14.34
N TYR A 57 -15.33 -17.83 -13.08
CA TYR A 57 -14.54 -16.65 -12.72
C TYR A 57 -13.24 -17.03 -12.01
N GLN A 58 -12.19 -16.24 -12.21
CA GLN A 58 -10.85 -16.49 -11.67
C GLN A 58 -10.68 -15.94 -10.25
N TYR A 59 -11.36 -14.83 -9.92
CA TYR A 59 -11.27 -14.13 -8.62
C TYR A 59 -12.58 -13.39 -8.29
N PRO A 60 -12.84 -13.05 -7.00
CA PRO A 60 -14.08 -12.43 -6.55
C PRO A 60 -14.54 -11.18 -7.31
N ALA A 61 -13.65 -10.20 -7.50
CA ALA A 61 -13.95 -8.92 -8.14
C ALA A 61 -14.39 -9.10 -9.60
N GLN A 62 -13.88 -10.13 -10.30
CA GLN A 62 -14.29 -10.45 -11.67
C GLN A 62 -15.78 -10.82 -11.73
N GLN A 63 -16.23 -11.66 -10.81
CA GLN A 63 -17.64 -12.05 -10.72
C GLN A 63 -18.51 -10.87 -10.32
N LEU A 64 -18.11 -10.15 -9.25
CA LEU A 64 -18.86 -9.01 -8.74
C LEU A 64 -19.07 -7.94 -9.82
N SER A 65 -18.02 -7.64 -10.59
CA SER A 65 -18.10 -6.73 -11.73
C SER A 65 -19.01 -7.26 -12.84
N ALA A 66 -18.86 -8.52 -13.25
CA ALA A 66 -19.68 -9.12 -14.31
C ALA A 66 -21.18 -9.21 -13.95
N GLU A 67 -21.50 -9.28 -12.67
CA GLU A 67 -22.88 -9.30 -12.13
C GLU A 67 -23.42 -7.90 -11.79
N ASN A 68 -22.66 -6.83 -12.07
CA ASN A 68 -22.99 -5.45 -11.71
C ASN A 68 -23.25 -5.25 -10.20
N ARG A 69 -22.52 -5.96 -9.36
CA ARG A 69 -22.61 -5.88 -7.90
C ARG A 69 -21.62 -4.87 -7.35
N GLN A 70 -22.03 -4.18 -6.29
CA GLN A 70 -21.16 -3.20 -5.61
C GLN A 70 -20.13 -3.92 -4.76
N PHE A 71 -18.89 -3.44 -4.79
CA PHE A 71 -17.80 -3.92 -3.96
C PHE A 71 -16.76 -2.83 -3.74
N ASP A 72 -16.00 -2.94 -2.65
CA ASP A 72 -14.87 -2.05 -2.41
C ASP A 72 -13.69 -2.43 -3.32
N LYS A 73 -13.49 -1.68 -4.41
CA LYS A 73 -12.37 -1.87 -5.36
C LYS A 73 -10.99 -1.65 -4.72
N TYR A 74 -10.91 -1.03 -3.55
CA TYR A 74 -9.67 -0.84 -2.80
C TYR A 74 -9.31 -2.07 -1.96
N ASP A 75 -10.22 -3.04 -1.80
CA ASP A 75 -9.95 -4.31 -1.13
C ASP A 75 -9.24 -5.29 -2.08
N TRP A 76 -7.91 -5.34 -1.98
CA TRP A 76 -7.07 -6.19 -2.82
C TRP A 76 -7.36 -7.70 -2.65
N HIS A 77 -7.94 -8.13 -1.53
CA HIS A 77 -8.29 -9.55 -1.34
C HIS A 77 -9.31 -10.03 -2.37
N LEU A 78 -10.17 -9.13 -2.86
CA LEU A 78 -11.15 -9.45 -3.91
C LEU A 78 -10.50 -9.75 -5.27
N PHE A 79 -9.22 -9.43 -5.44
CA PHE A 79 -8.43 -9.68 -6.64
C PHE A 79 -7.49 -10.88 -6.49
N GLN A 80 -7.59 -11.62 -5.37
CA GLN A 80 -6.88 -12.90 -5.23
C GLN A 80 -7.62 -14.00 -5.97
N ARG A 81 -6.86 -14.82 -6.69
CA ARG A 81 -7.40 -15.97 -7.41
C ARG A 81 -7.98 -17.01 -6.46
N PHE A 82 -9.05 -17.67 -6.89
CA PHE A 82 -9.67 -18.74 -6.11
C PHE A 82 -8.80 -19.99 -5.97
N ASP A 83 -7.98 -20.31 -6.98
CA ASP A 83 -7.23 -21.56 -7.07
C ASP A 83 -5.94 -21.57 -6.25
N ASN A 84 -5.23 -20.44 -6.21
CA ASN A 84 -3.89 -20.37 -5.62
C ASN A 84 -3.62 -19.11 -4.79
N HIS A 85 -4.63 -18.24 -4.61
CA HIS A 85 -4.54 -16.98 -3.86
C HIS A 85 -3.50 -15.97 -4.38
N GLU A 86 -3.01 -16.14 -5.61
CA GLU A 86 -2.15 -15.14 -6.24
C GLU A 86 -2.95 -13.86 -6.51
N LEU A 87 -2.32 -12.71 -6.24
CA LEU A 87 -2.94 -11.42 -6.48
C LEU A 87 -2.84 -11.03 -7.96
N MET A 88 -3.99 -10.77 -8.56
CA MET A 88 -4.15 -10.19 -9.89
C MET A 88 -3.89 -8.67 -9.82
N TYR A 89 -2.62 -8.29 -9.61
CA TYR A 89 -2.24 -6.92 -9.24
C TYR A 89 -2.46 -5.89 -10.37
N ASN A 90 -2.37 -6.31 -11.64
CA ASN A 90 -2.68 -5.44 -12.77
C ASN A 90 -4.18 -5.14 -12.83
N GLU A 91 -5.01 -6.16 -12.69
CA GLU A 91 -6.47 -6.04 -12.66
C GLU A 91 -6.94 -5.21 -11.46
N TRP A 92 -6.25 -5.34 -10.33
CA TRP A 92 -6.51 -4.52 -9.15
C TRP A 92 -6.14 -3.05 -9.38
N ALA A 93 -4.96 -2.78 -9.98
CA ALA A 93 -4.56 -1.42 -10.34
C ALA A 93 -5.58 -0.77 -11.29
N GLU A 94 -5.99 -1.49 -12.34
CA GLU A 94 -6.97 -1.02 -13.32
C GLU A 94 -8.30 -0.64 -12.67
N ALA A 95 -8.82 -1.46 -11.75
CA ALA A 95 -10.06 -1.17 -11.04
C ALA A 95 -9.99 0.15 -10.24
N MET A 96 -8.81 0.53 -9.77
CA MET A 96 -8.56 1.78 -9.05
C MET A 96 -8.26 2.99 -9.96
N ASN A 97 -8.29 2.82 -11.28
CA ASN A 97 -7.84 3.79 -12.29
C ASN A 97 -6.31 4.06 -12.29
N PHE A 98 -5.53 3.00 -12.06
CA PHE A 98 -4.07 2.98 -12.11
C PHE A 98 -3.59 1.89 -13.06
N HIS A 99 -2.32 1.90 -13.42
CA HIS A 99 -1.59 0.75 -13.98
C HIS A 99 -0.38 0.46 -13.10
N ALA A 100 0.09 -0.79 -13.12
CA ALA A 100 1.29 -1.19 -12.40
C ALA A 100 2.45 -1.37 -13.39
N ASP A 101 3.52 -0.60 -13.18
CA ASP A 101 4.77 -0.76 -13.90
C ASP A 101 5.78 -1.50 -13.01
N GLU A 102 6.53 -2.39 -13.62
CA GLU A 102 7.70 -2.97 -12.99
C GLU A 102 8.85 -1.97 -13.02
N TYR A 103 9.62 -1.91 -11.94
CA TYR A 103 10.82 -1.11 -11.88
C TYR A 103 11.93 -1.91 -11.21
N SER A 104 13.01 -2.18 -11.93
CA SER A 104 14.24 -2.69 -11.35
C SER A 104 15.36 -1.69 -11.62
N ALA A 105 16.10 -1.32 -10.57
CA ALA A 105 17.30 -0.49 -10.73
C ALA A 105 18.36 -1.19 -11.60
N ASN A 106 18.40 -2.52 -11.54
CA ASN A 106 19.45 -3.37 -12.09
C ASN A 106 19.20 -3.82 -13.53
N VAL A 107 17.93 -3.87 -13.97
CA VAL A 107 17.54 -4.31 -15.31
C VAL A 107 17.08 -3.11 -16.11
N PHE A 108 17.80 -2.84 -17.20
CA PHE A 108 17.54 -1.71 -18.07
C PHE A 108 17.67 -2.16 -19.53
N HIS A 109 16.61 -2.01 -20.31
CA HIS A 109 16.60 -2.33 -21.74
C HIS A 109 16.35 -1.08 -22.57
N ASP A 110 17.13 -0.90 -23.63
CA ASP A 110 16.81 0.04 -24.70
C ASP A 110 15.83 -0.65 -25.65
N ASN A 111 14.63 -0.09 -25.77
CA ASN A 111 13.61 -0.57 -26.69
C ASN A 111 13.93 -0.11 -28.12
N PRO A 112 13.40 -0.81 -29.15
CA PRO A 112 13.63 -0.44 -30.56
C PRO A 112 13.17 0.96 -30.95
N ASP A 113 12.20 1.51 -30.22
CA ASP A 113 11.67 2.87 -30.39
C ASP A 113 12.50 3.95 -29.68
N GLY A 114 13.64 3.57 -29.08
CA GLY A 114 14.52 4.46 -28.32
C GLY A 114 14.03 4.77 -26.91
N THR A 115 12.89 4.21 -26.49
CA THR A 115 12.46 4.26 -25.10
C THR A 115 13.27 3.29 -24.26
N LYS A 116 13.17 3.47 -22.96
CA LYS A 116 13.96 2.75 -21.99
C LYS A 116 13.01 2.05 -21.05
N SER A 117 13.13 0.74 -20.92
CA SER A 117 12.27 -0.05 -20.05
C SER A 117 13.05 -0.68 -18.90
N ARG A 118 12.40 -0.76 -17.75
CA ARG A 118 12.89 -1.45 -16.57
C ARG A 118 11.85 -2.50 -16.25
N PHE A 119 12.25 -3.75 -16.15
CA PHE A 119 11.37 -4.87 -15.85
C PHE A 119 12.08 -5.80 -14.89
N PHE A 120 11.34 -6.69 -14.26
CA PHE A 120 11.93 -7.71 -13.41
C PHE A 120 12.51 -8.86 -14.24
N ASP A 121 13.55 -8.63 -15.06
CA ASP A 121 14.19 -9.70 -15.84
C ASP A 121 15.15 -10.56 -15.02
N PHE A 122 14.60 -11.31 -14.06
CA PHE A 122 15.34 -12.20 -13.16
C PHE A 122 16.14 -13.32 -13.85
N ARG A 123 16.04 -13.48 -15.17
CA ARG A 123 16.84 -14.47 -15.93
C ARG A 123 18.28 -13.98 -16.15
N GLU A 124 18.53 -12.69 -16.04
CA GLU A 124 19.88 -12.13 -16.17
C GLU A 124 20.75 -12.51 -14.97
N SER A 125 21.45 -13.65 -15.07
CA SER A 125 22.28 -14.22 -14.01
C SER A 125 23.47 -13.33 -13.60
N SER A 126 23.86 -12.37 -14.44
CA SER A 126 24.91 -11.39 -14.15
C SER A 126 24.46 -10.27 -13.22
N LEU A 127 23.15 -10.05 -13.10
CA LEU A 127 22.59 -9.01 -12.24
C LEU A 127 22.41 -9.56 -10.82
N LYS A 128 23.03 -8.87 -9.85
CA LYS A 128 22.77 -9.14 -8.44
C LYS A 128 21.49 -8.44 -8.04
N TYR A 129 20.40 -9.19 -7.99
CA TYR A 129 19.17 -8.73 -7.34
C TYR A 129 19.44 -8.48 -5.87
N PHE A 130 19.12 -7.27 -5.43
CA PHE A 130 19.40 -6.82 -4.09
C PHE A 130 18.15 -7.00 -3.23
N GLU A 131 18.29 -7.86 -2.23
CA GLU A 131 17.35 -8.07 -1.14
C GLU A 131 18.21 -8.16 0.13
N ILE A 132 18.14 -7.14 0.99
CA ILE A 132 19.05 -7.03 2.13
C ILE A 132 18.30 -6.62 3.40
N GLU A 133 18.75 -7.15 4.52
CA GLU A 133 18.50 -6.56 5.83
C GLU A 133 19.41 -5.32 5.98
N TRP A 134 18.78 -4.17 6.14
CA TRP A 134 19.44 -2.90 6.38
C TRP A 134 19.13 -2.40 7.80
N LEU A 135 20.09 -1.71 8.42
CA LEU A 135 19.88 -1.05 9.70
C LEU A 135 19.61 0.44 9.47
N GLY A 136 18.37 0.87 9.68
CA GLY A 136 18.00 2.28 9.58
C GLY A 136 18.75 3.13 10.61
N SER A 137 18.79 4.46 10.41
CA SER A 137 19.48 5.37 11.35
C SER A 137 18.84 5.37 12.76
N SER A 138 17.61 4.89 12.88
CA SER A 138 16.92 4.62 14.16
C SER A 138 17.43 3.39 14.91
N GLY A 139 18.33 2.60 14.32
CA GLY A 139 18.73 1.29 14.83
C GLY A 139 17.69 0.19 14.58
N LYS A 140 16.61 0.48 13.82
CA LYS A 140 15.62 -0.51 13.42
C LYS A 140 16.05 -1.28 12.19
N LYS A 141 15.86 -2.59 12.21
CA LYS A 141 16.08 -3.47 11.06
C LYS A 141 14.94 -3.31 10.06
N ILE A 142 15.27 -3.02 8.82
CA ILE A 142 14.34 -2.97 7.68
C ILE A 142 14.84 -3.95 6.62
N PHE A 143 13.93 -4.54 5.84
CA PHE A 143 14.31 -5.39 4.72
C PHE A 143 13.89 -4.73 3.40
N ILE A 144 14.86 -4.40 2.56
CA ILE A 144 14.64 -3.61 1.33
C ILE A 144 14.97 -4.44 0.08
N ALA A 145 14.34 -4.07 -1.04
CA ALA A 145 14.61 -4.63 -2.35
C ALA A 145 14.84 -3.52 -3.38
N ASP A 146 15.62 -3.80 -4.43
CA ASP A 146 15.82 -2.88 -5.58
C ASP A 146 14.75 -3.06 -6.68
N ASN A 147 13.76 -3.91 -6.43
CA ASN A 147 12.66 -4.19 -7.34
C ASN A 147 11.39 -3.61 -6.76
N ASP A 148 10.69 -2.79 -7.53
CA ASP A 148 9.49 -2.09 -7.10
C ASP A 148 8.37 -2.26 -8.12
N LEU A 149 7.14 -2.41 -7.63
CA LEU A 149 5.95 -2.13 -8.44
C LEU A 149 5.55 -0.68 -8.25
N HIS A 150 5.45 0.05 -9.35
CA HIS A 150 5.00 1.43 -9.39
C HIS A 150 3.55 1.47 -9.86
N PHE A 151 2.63 1.77 -8.95
CA PHE A 151 1.24 2.01 -9.26
C PHE A 151 1.09 3.47 -9.70
N LYS A 152 0.86 3.67 -10.98
CA LYS A 152 0.78 4.99 -11.62
C LYS A 152 -0.67 5.30 -12.00
N ARG A 153 -1.15 6.48 -11.63
CA ARG A 153 -2.50 6.90 -11.98
C ARG A 153 -2.62 7.02 -13.51
N ASN A 154 -3.74 6.55 -14.06
CA ASN A 154 -4.04 6.78 -15.47
C ASN A 154 -4.48 8.23 -15.66
N ASP A 155 -3.66 9.01 -16.34
CA ASP A 155 -3.87 10.44 -16.60
C ASP A 155 -3.33 10.76 -18.00
N THR A 156 -4.09 11.51 -18.78
CA THR A 156 -3.71 11.89 -20.16
C THR A 156 -2.82 13.12 -20.23
N VAL A 157 -2.66 13.87 -19.12
CA VAL A 157 -1.88 15.10 -19.01
C VAL A 157 -0.49 14.82 -18.44
N ASN A 158 -0.42 14.16 -17.28
CA ASN A 158 0.84 13.89 -16.58
C ASN A 158 1.50 12.58 -17.04
N THR A 159 1.67 12.40 -18.35
CA THR A 159 2.13 11.12 -18.93
C THR A 159 3.59 10.79 -18.62
N TYR A 160 4.46 11.80 -18.47
CA TYR A 160 5.89 11.59 -18.19
C TYR A 160 6.19 11.40 -16.70
N ILE A 161 5.44 12.06 -15.83
CA ILE A 161 5.59 11.97 -14.37
C ILE A 161 4.17 11.88 -13.78
N PRO A 162 3.52 10.72 -13.82
CA PRO A 162 2.20 10.57 -13.22
C PRO A 162 2.28 10.57 -11.70
N ILE A 163 1.13 10.68 -11.04
CA ILE A 163 1.04 10.30 -9.63
C ILE A 163 1.44 8.82 -9.51
N SER A 164 2.44 8.53 -8.69
CA SER A 164 3.03 7.18 -8.58
C SER A 164 3.24 6.79 -7.13
N LEU A 165 2.88 5.56 -6.78
CA LEU A 165 3.15 4.93 -5.48
C LEU A 165 3.98 3.66 -5.72
N ALA A 166 5.07 3.49 -4.96
CA ALA A 166 5.96 2.35 -5.12
C ALA A 166 5.85 1.36 -3.95
N ILE A 167 5.88 0.06 -4.23
CA ILE A 167 6.03 -0.98 -3.21
C ILE A 167 7.14 -1.94 -3.60
N ASN A 168 7.94 -2.36 -2.61
CA ASN A 168 9.03 -3.29 -2.82
C ASN A 168 8.49 -4.69 -3.20
N VAL A 169 9.18 -5.34 -4.13
CA VAL A 169 8.95 -6.70 -4.60
C VAL A 169 10.10 -7.60 -4.18
N TYR A 170 9.75 -8.75 -3.62
CA TYR A 170 10.67 -9.73 -3.07
C TYR A 170 10.55 -11.05 -3.82
N THR A 171 11.66 -11.78 -3.91
CA THR A 171 11.71 -13.12 -4.50
C THR A 171 11.41 -14.23 -3.51
N LYS A 172 11.30 -13.89 -2.22
CA LYS A 172 11.03 -14.80 -1.11
C LYS A 172 9.99 -14.22 -0.15
N PRO A 173 9.03 -15.02 0.34
CA PRO A 173 7.98 -14.53 1.23
C PRO A 173 8.50 -14.08 2.61
N GLU A 174 9.57 -14.70 3.13
CA GLU A 174 10.18 -14.30 4.41
C GLU A 174 10.77 -12.88 4.39
N ASN A 175 10.98 -12.32 3.20
CA ASN A 175 11.56 -10.99 3.01
C ASN A 175 10.49 -9.88 2.92
N CYS A 176 9.20 -10.22 2.87
CA CYS A 176 8.09 -9.26 2.77
C CYS A 176 7.94 -8.43 4.04
N TRP A 177 8.65 -7.32 4.09
CA TRP A 177 8.68 -6.41 5.24
C TRP A 177 7.72 -5.24 5.02
N PRO A 178 7.04 -4.75 6.07
CA PRO A 178 6.25 -3.54 5.96
C PRO A 178 7.19 -2.34 5.80
N PHE A 179 6.93 -1.55 4.77
CA PHE A 179 7.62 -0.30 4.50
C PHE A 179 6.69 0.58 3.65
N SER A 180 6.35 1.79 4.13
CA SER A 180 5.51 2.68 3.30
C SER A 180 6.31 3.23 2.13
N GLY A 181 5.70 3.09 0.96
CA GLY A 181 6.24 3.50 -0.31
C GLY A 181 6.43 5.00 -0.44
N HIS A 182 7.31 5.41 -1.35
CA HIS A 182 7.39 6.81 -1.76
C HIS A 182 6.22 7.14 -2.71
N ILE A 183 5.61 8.29 -2.49
CA ILE A 183 4.55 8.84 -3.35
C ILE A 183 5.15 10.00 -4.13
N THR A 184 5.11 9.92 -5.46
CA THR A 184 5.49 11.02 -6.36
C THR A 184 4.23 11.71 -6.87
N ILE A 185 4.17 13.04 -6.72
CA ILE A 185 3.09 13.87 -7.25
C ILE A 185 3.70 14.89 -8.23
N PRO A 186 3.23 14.96 -9.49
CA PRO A 186 3.76 15.91 -10.47
C PRO A 186 3.50 17.36 -10.09
N GLY A 187 4.30 18.27 -10.64
CA GLY A 187 4.03 19.69 -10.51
C GLY A 187 2.68 20.06 -11.10
N SER A 188 1.98 20.99 -10.48
CA SER A 188 0.57 21.30 -10.77
C SER A 188 0.23 22.75 -10.39
N HIS A 189 -0.96 23.20 -10.78
CA HIS A 189 -1.51 24.48 -10.36
C HIS A 189 -3.04 24.43 -10.22
N ASP A 190 -3.60 25.28 -9.36
CA ASP A 190 -5.05 25.48 -9.29
C ASP A 190 -5.57 26.37 -10.45
N HIS A 191 -6.88 26.62 -10.49
CA HIS A 191 -7.51 27.50 -11.49
C HIS A 191 -7.11 28.99 -11.34
N ASN A 192 -6.49 29.37 -10.22
CA ASN A 192 -5.95 30.71 -9.99
C ASN A 192 -4.46 30.80 -10.30
N TRP A 193 -3.86 29.75 -10.89
CA TRP A 193 -2.43 29.65 -11.20
C TRP A 193 -1.50 29.67 -9.98
N ASN A 194 -1.99 29.27 -8.81
CA ASN A 194 -1.12 28.95 -7.67
C ASN A 194 -0.40 27.63 -7.97
N ILE A 195 0.93 27.64 -7.94
CA ILE A 195 1.75 26.50 -8.37
C ILE A 195 2.19 25.67 -7.16
N ASN A 196 2.11 24.35 -7.29
CA ASN A 196 2.84 23.40 -6.47
C ASN A 196 3.90 22.71 -7.36
N PRO A 197 5.20 22.80 -7.05
CA PRO A 197 6.20 22.02 -7.77
C PRO A 197 6.06 20.53 -7.45
N ILE A 198 6.70 19.70 -8.27
CA ILE A 198 6.82 18.24 -8.04
C ILE A 198 7.14 17.96 -6.57
N GLY A 199 6.43 16.99 -6.00
CA GLY A 199 6.53 16.65 -4.59
C GLY A 199 6.79 15.17 -4.40
N PHE A 200 7.74 14.86 -3.53
CA PHE A 200 7.98 13.52 -3.03
C PHE A 200 7.45 13.44 -1.61
N TYR A 201 6.56 12.48 -1.36
CA TYR A 201 5.89 12.32 -0.09
C TYR A 201 6.15 10.93 0.48
N GLN A 202 6.22 10.86 1.80
CA GLN A 202 6.35 9.62 2.56
C GLN A 202 5.69 9.81 3.91
N GLU A 203 5.08 8.76 4.44
CA GLU A 203 4.55 8.77 5.80
C GLU A 203 5.63 9.12 6.84
N THR A 204 5.30 10.02 7.76
CA THR A 204 6.21 10.55 8.78
C THR A 204 6.81 9.44 9.64
N PHE A 205 6.03 8.41 9.99
CA PHE A 205 6.51 7.28 10.78
C PHE A 205 7.65 6.55 10.07
N TRP A 206 7.48 6.16 8.80
CA TRP A 206 8.50 5.44 8.04
C TRP A 206 9.72 6.31 7.71
N HIS A 207 9.49 7.60 7.46
CA HIS A 207 10.56 8.56 7.37
C HIS A 207 11.40 8.60 8.67
N ASN A 208 10.75 8.57 9.84
CA ASN A 208 11.42 8.56 11.14
C ASN A 208 12.17 7.23 11.38
N VAL A 209 11.61 6.09 10.96
CA VAL A 209 12.30 4.78 10.99
C VAL A 209 13.61 4.86 10.22
N GLN A 210 13.64 5.47 9.04
CA GLN A 210 14.85 5.58 8.23
C GLN A 210 15.86 6.59 8.77
N ASN A 211 15.39 7.72 9.29
CA ASN A 211 16.23 8.87 9.63
C ASN A 211 16.58 9.03 11.12
N GLY A 212 16.11 8.13 11.99
CA GLY A 212 16.53 8.08 13.39
C GLY A 212 15.82 9.07 14.30
N THR A 213 14.61 9.48 13.94
CA THR A 213 13.80 10.46 14.69
C THR A 213 12.57 9.85 15.35
N LEU A 214 12.57 8.52 15.58
CA LEU A 214 11.49 7.84 16.29
C LEU A 214 11.42 8.28 17.75
N THR A 215 10.22 8.55 18.22
CA THR A 215 9.89 8.62 19.66
C THR A 215 10.03 7.24 20.32
N PRO A 216 10.16 7.16 21.65
CA PRO A 216 10.15 5.89 22.36
C PRO A 216 8.91 5.04 22.07
N GLU A 217 7.73 5.67 21.95
CA GLU A 217 6.47 5.02 21.64
C GLU A 217 6.44 4.44 20.23
N GLU A 218 6.87 5.21 19.23
CA GLU A 218 7.00 4.74 17.84
C GLU A 218 8.04 3.62 17.72
N SER A 219 9.13 3.72 18.47
CA SER A 219 10.18 2.70 18.53
C SER A 219 9.63 1.37 19.08
N ALA A 220 8.83 1.41 20.14
CA ALA A 220 8.18 0.23 20.70
C ALA A 220 7.10 -0.35 19.78
N LEU A 221 6.33 0.51 19.10
CA LEU A 221 5.35 0.11 18.10
C LEU A 221 6.03 -0.65 16.95
N TYR A 222 7.15 -0.13 16.45
CA TYR A 222 7.95 -0.77 15.42
C TYR A 222 8.35 -2.19 15.84
N ASP A 223 8.94 -2.36 17.02
CA ASP A 223 9.41 -3.67 17.48
C ASP A 223 8.27 -4.68 17.66
N ALA A 224 7.10 -4.21 18.09
CA ALA A 224 5.94 -5.07 18.29
C ALA A 224 5.29 -5.54 16.98
N GLN A 225 5.18 -4.64 16.00
CA GLN A 225 4.30 -4.83 14.83
C GLN A 225 5.06 -4.92 13.50
N TYR A 226 6.11 -4.12 13.31
CA TYR A 226 6.70 -3.86 11.99
C TYR A 226 8.14 -4.36 11.83
N GLY A 227 8.84 -4.70 12.91
CA GLY A 227 10.19 -5.26 12.88
C GLY A 227 10.26 -6.73 12.45
N LYS A 228 9.36 -7.18 11.58
CA LYS A 228 9.26 -8.57 11.10
C LYS A 228 8.58 -8.62 9.73
N THR A 229 8.65 -9.77 9.08
CA THR A 229 7.84 -10.11 7.91
C THR A 229 6.35 -9.96 8.23
N VAL A 230 5.57 -9.34 7.33
CA VAL A 230 4.13 -9.15 7.50
C VAL A 230 3.39 -9.52 6.22
N ASP A 231 2.45 -10.47 6.37
CA ASP A 231 1.46 -10.89 5.37
C ASP A 231 2.03 -11.03 3.95
N PRO A 232 2.95 -11.96 3.68
CA PRO A 232 3.50 -12.14 2.34
C PRO A 232 2.40 -12.53 1.34
N VAL A 233 2.22 -11.71 0.31
CA VAL A 233 1.25 -11.93 -0.77
C VAL A 233 1.98 -12.32 -2.03
N LYS A 234 1.66 -13.49 -2.58
CA LYS A 234 2.18 -13.95 -3.87
C LYS A 234 1.47 -13.23 -5.01
N LEU A 235 2.23 -12.69 -5.96
CA LEU A 235 1.65 -12.05 -7.14
C LEU A 235 1.43 -13.07 -8.27
N TYR A 236 0.39 -12.84 -9.08
CA TYR A 236 0.20 -13.56 -10.33
C TYR A 236 1.25 -13.09 -11.35
N TYR A 237 2.37 -13.82 -11.43
CA TYR A 237 3.53 -13.46 -12.25
C TYR A 237 4.06 -14.66 -13.04
N PRO A 238 4.21 -14.57 -14.38
CA PRO A 238 4.38 -15.75 -15.22
C PRO A 238 5.78 -16.38 -15.17
N SER A 239 6.83 -15.60 -14.88
CA SER A 239 8.22 -16.08 -14.99
C SER A 239 8.72 -16.79 -13.74
N ARG A 240 8.31 -16.31 -12.56
CA ARG A 240 8.69 -16.88 -11.25
C ARG A 240 7.79 -16.36 -10.13
N PRO A 241 7.74 -17.04 -8.98
CA PRO A 241 7.13 -16.48 -7.78
C PRO A 241 7.83 -15.19 -7.34
N ILE A 242 7.02 -14.14 -7.15
CA ILE A 242 7.39 -12.89 -6.51
C ILE A 242 6.32 -12.52 -5.48
N TYR A 243 6.73 -11.72 -4.50
CA TYR A 243 5.94 -11.43 -3.32
C TYR A 243 6.03 -9.95 -2.93
N VAL A 244 4.98 -9.47 -2.29
CA VAL A 244 4.90 -8.13 -1.68
C VAL A 244 4.35 -8.27 -0.27
N SER A 245 4.54 -7.26 0.58
CA SER A 245 3.86 -7.24 1.88
C SER A 245 2.40 -6.83 1.71
N GLY A 246 1.48 -7.63 2.25
CA GLY A 246 0.05 -7.32 2.32
C GLY A 246 -0.24 -6.06 3.11
N TRP A 247 0.59 -5.75 4.11
CA TRP A 247 0.54 -4.47 4.83
C TRP A 247 0.77 -3.29 3.87
N CYS A 248 1.81 -3.36 3.02
CA CYS A 248 2.10 -2.33 2.02
C CYS A 248 0.97 -2.20 0.99
N LEU A 249 0.32 -3.31 0.61
CA LEU A 249 -0.86 -3.26 -0.29
C LEU A 249 -2.01 -2.50 0.37
N THR A 250 -2.30 -2.77 1.63
CA THR A 250 -3.35 -2.05 2.37
C THR A 250 -3.03 -0.58 2.55
N ASP A 251 -1.80 -0.23 2.91
CA ASP A 251 -1.33 1.16 3.04
C ASP A 251 -1.44 1.92 1.70
N MET A 252 -0.94 1.31 0.62
CA MET A 252 -1.04 1.86 -0.73
C MET A 252 -2.50 2.05 -1.17
N ALA A 253 -3.38 1.07 -0.91
CA ALA A 253 -4.80 1.16 -1.25
C ALA A 253 -5.48 2.36 -0.58
N GLN A 254 -5.15 2.63 0.69
CA GLN A 254 -5.66 3.79 1.42
C GLN A 254 -5.17 5.10 0.80
N ASN A 255 -3.88 5.18 0.46
CA ASN A 255 -3.32 6.34 -0.22
C ASN A 255 -3.94 6.57 -1.62
N ILE A 256 -4.13 5.52 -2.41
CA ILE A 256 -4.83 5.59 -3.71
C ILE A 256 -6.27 6.06 -3.54
N LYS A 257 -6.98 5.59 -2.49
CA LYS A 257 -8.34 6.04 -2.18
C LYS A 257 -8.40 7.53 -1.87
N LEU A 258 -7.45 8.04 -1.09
CA LEU A 258 -7.31 9.47 -0.79
C LEU A 258 -7.02 10.27 -2.06
N ILE A 259 -6.05 9.83 -2.87
CA ILE A 259 -5.72 10.47 -4.15
C ILE A 259 -6.94 10.54 -5.05
N ASN A 260 -7.65 9.42 -5.26
CA ASN A 260 -8.83 9.37 -6.10
C ASN A 260 -9.96 10.28 -5.59
N SER A 261 -10.04 10.54 -4.28
CA SER A 261 -11.05 11.45 -3.73
C SER A 261 -10.84 12.91 -4.13
N CYS A 262 -9.65 13.29 -4.60
CA CYS A 262 -9.37 14.61 -5.15
C CYS A 262 -9.85 14.78 -6.60
N PHE A 263 -10.07 13.69 -7.33
CA PHE A 263 -10.50 13.70 -8.72
C PHE A 263 -12.02 13.54 -8.81
N LYS A 264 -12.72 14.55 -9.32
CA LYS A 264 -14.19 14.54 -9.46
C LYS A 264 -14.65 13.94 -10.79
N ASP A 265 -13.78 13.98 -11.78
CA ASP A 265 -13.91 13.44 -13.12
C ASP A 265 -12.51 13.17 -13.67
N GLU A 266 -12.46 12.68 -14.91
CA GLU A 266 -11.21 12.42 -15.66
C GLU A 266 -11.02 13.47 -16.77
N ASP A 267 -11.58 14.68 -16.61
CA ASP A 267 -11.43 15.77 -17.58
C ASP A 267 -9.98 16.29 -17.58
N PRO A 268 -9.26 16.21 -18.72
CA PRO A 268 -7.89 16.69 -18.82
C PRO A 268 -7.72 18.17 -18.46
N GLU A 269 -8.75 19.01 -18.65
CA GLU A 269 -8.68 20.44 -18.32
C GLU A 269 -8.60 20.69 -16.80
N ASN A 270 -9.18 19.80 -16.00
CA ASN A 270 -9.20 19.90 -14.55
C ASN A 270 -8.03 19.16 -13.87
N CYS A 271 -7.31 18.32 -14.63
CA CYS A 271 -6.28 17.45 -14.09
C CYS A 271 -5.24 18.19 -13.23
N SER A 272 -4.70 19.32 -13.71
CA SER A 272 -3.72 20.11 -12.95
C SER A 272 -4.29 20.59 -11.61
N ALA A 273 -5.55 21.04 -11.58
CA ALA A 273 -6.20 21.47 -10.35
C ALA A 273 -6.44 20.29 -9.38
N TYR A 274 -6.79 19.10 -9.86
CA TYR A 274 -6.95 17.93 -9.00
C TYR A 274 -5.61 17.45 -8.44
N VAL A 275 -4.54 17.45 -9.22
CA VAL A 275 -3.19 17.17 -8.71
C VAL A 275 -2.75 18.21 -7.68
N TYR A 276 -3.11 19.49 -7.88
CA TYR A 276 -2.88 20.53 -6.89
C TYR A 276 -3.60 20.24 -5.57
N GLU A 277 -4.85 19.76 -5.62
CA GLU A 277 -5.58 19.33 -4.43
C GLU A 277 -4.93 18.11 -3.75
N VAL A 278 -4.36 17.17 -4.50
CA VAL A 278 -3.59 16.06 -3.91
C VAL A 278 -2.37 16.59 -3.12
N HIS A 279 -1.64 17.57 -3.66
CA HIS A 279 -0.56 18.21 -2.91
C HIS A 279 -1.07 18.87 -1.62
N ARG A 280 -2.16 19.64 -1.70
CA ARG A 280 -2.76 20.34 -0.56
C ARG A 280 -3.21 19.36 0.51
N MET A 281 -3.86 18.28 0.11
CA MET A 281 -4.29 17.20 0.99
C MET A 281 -3.09 16.62 1.74
N PHE A 282 -2.07 16.13 1.03
CA PHE A 282 -0.90 15.54 1.71
C PHE A 282 -0.11 16.53 2.56
N GLN A 283 0.03 17.79 2.13
CA GLN A 283 0.69 18.83 2.92
C GLN A 283 -0.08 19.20 4.20
N SER A 284 -1.39 18.94 4.25
CA SER A 284 -2.22 19.18 5.43
C SER A 284 -2.20 18.04 6.45
N MET A 285 -1.72 16.86 6.06
CA MET A 285 -1.69 15.68 6.93
C MET A 285 -0.43 15.68 7.80
N SER A 286 -0.59 15.65 9.12
CA SER A 286 0.55 15.53 10.06
C SER A 286 1.28 14.19 9.93
N SER A 287 0.59 13.15 9.44
CA SER A 287 1.14 11.83 9.17
C SER A 287 1.96 11.74 7.89
N MET A 288 2.01 12.79 7.07
CA MET A 288 2.70 12.79 5.77
C MET A 288 3.79 13.85 5.74
N LYS A 289 4.98 13.48 5.24
CA LYS A 289 6.12 14.37 5.11
C LYS A 289 6.46 14.60 3.64
N LYS A 290 6.60 15.86 3.24
CA LYS A 290 7.22 16.23 1.97
C LYS A 290 8.74 16.18 2.10
N LEU A 291 9.41 15.52 1.16
CA LEU A 291 10.84 15.21 1.23
C LEU A 291 11.75 16.23 0.51
N ASN A 292 11.17 17.14 -0.28
CA ASN A 292 11.87 18.16 -1.07
C ASN A 292 11.37 19.58 -0.82
#